data_AF-A0A8T5JMP0-F1
#
_entry.id   AF-A0A8T5JMP0-F1
#
_cell.length_a   1.000
_cell.length_b   1.000
_cell.length_c   1.000
_cell.angle_alpha   90.00
_cell.angle_beta   90.00
_cell.angle_gamma   90.00
#
_symmetry.space_group_name_H-M   'P 1'
#
loop_
_entity.id
_entity.type
_entity.pdbx_description
1 polymer ?
#
loop_
_entity_poly.entity_id
_entity_poly.type
_entity_poly.pdbx_seq_one_letter_code
_entity_poly.pdbx_strand_id
1 'polypeptide(L)'
;MKFKRFISSSDGQMTMDVLKTLIIGVIILLLLIGFVMMLRNPTDNLLAQNKCHASVLTHAKLVNIGLADNVDNANIECPTRYITLEERDQKKLMRQIADEMYLCWNNFGEGKVKLFKATDEKFCAVCSVIDFEKKDLQIPGFTSFLQQEKIPVKIEGKRISYSDYITGVQTSPQVIDQTKVADINYLDSSLKYAVLFTYYKESYWSKVKSAVWGAFIGVVTTATIFVAAGFIIGVTGGAGTPIVAIVLSNAAYIGGTAAGAAVGAGVGASASDGEALSHGADWQARLIFTKWQGEDIAKLECNSLQGKGEGKYD
;
A
#
# COMPACT_ATOMS: atom_id res chain seq x y z
N MET A 1 -50.45 18.11 -74.26
CA MET A 1 -49.11 17.63 -73.85
C MET A 1 -49.27 16.56 -72.79
N LYS A 2 -48.84 15.32 -73.07
CA LYS A 2 -49.01 14.15 -72.19
C LYS A 2 -47.79 13.99 -71.29
N PHE A 3 -47.95 14.19 -69.98
CA PHE A 3 -46.97 13.81 -68.96
C PHE A 3 -47.04 12.30 -68.73
N LYS A 4 -46.01 11.57 -69.17
CA LYS A 4 -45.90 10.12 -68.98
C LYS A 4 -45.09 9.88 -67.68
N ARG A 5 -45.78 9.53 -66.59
CA ARG A 5 -45.13 9.08 -65.34
C ARG A 5 -44.53 7.70 -65.56
N PHE A 6 -43.22 7.56 -65.37
CA PHE A 6 -42.54 6.27 -65.23
C PHE A 6 -42.46 5.95 -63.74
N ILE A 7 -43.26 4.98 -63.28
CA ILE A 7 -43.04 4.25 -62.04
C ILE A 7 -42.44 2.93 -62.48
N SER A 8 -41.13 2.78 -62.31
CA SER A 8 -40.39 1.54 -62.63
C SER A 8 -40.39 0.65 -61.40
N SER A 9 -41.22 -0.40 -61.45
CA SER A 9 -41.28 -1.49 -60.47
C SER A 9 -40.11 -2.45 -60.70
N SER A 10 -39.11 -2.39 -59.82
CA SER A 10 -38.01 -3.36 -59.72
C SER A 10 -38.18 -4.17 -58.43
N ASP A 11 -39.29 -4.89 -58.33
CA ASP A 11 -39.68 -5.68 -57.17
C ASP A 11 -39.20 -7.13 -57.32
N GLY A 12 -38.18 -7.53 -56.55
CA GLY A 12 -37.88 -8.96 -56.35
C GLY A 12 -36.42 -9.34 -56.10
N GLN A 13 -35.45 -8.60 -56.65
CA GLN A 13 -34.02 -8.95 -56.47
C GLN A 13 -33.31 -8.18 -55.35
N MET A 14 -33.85 -7.05 -54.88
CA MET A 14 -33.20 -6.26 -53.82
C MET A 14 -33.40 -6.83 -52.40
N THR A 15 -34.23 -7.86 -52.19
CA THR A 15 -34.52 -8.37 -50.84
C THR A 15 -33.49 -9.38 -50.33
N MET A 16 -32.89 -10.19 -51.21
CA MET A 16 -31.92 -11.22 -50.82
C MET A 16 -30.54 -10.65 -50.45
N ASP A 17 -30.10 -9.59 -51.12
CA ASP A 17 -28.81 -8.96 -50.82
C ASP A 17 -28.87 -8.08 -49.57
N VAL A 18 -30.02 -7.44 -49.32
CA VAL A 18 -30.27 -6.71 -48.07
C VAL A 18 -30.29 -7.68 -46.88
N LEU A 19 -30.94 -8.84 -47.02
CA LEU A 19 -30.98 -9.86 -45.97
C LEU A 19 -29.57 -10.41 -45.64
N LYS A 20 -28.77 -10.73 -46.65
CA LYS A 20 -27.38 -11.20 -46.44
C LYS A 20 -26.52 -10.14 -45.74
N THR A 21 -26.63 -8.88 -46.17
CA THR A 21 -25.89 -7.78 -45.55
C THR A 21 -26.30 -7.58 -44.09
N LEU A 22 -27.59 -7.70 -43.79
CA LEU A 22 -28.11 -7.61 -42.43
C LEU A 22 -27.57 -8.75 -41.54
N ILE A 23 -27.57 -9.99 -42.03
CA ILE A 23 -27.04 -11.15 -41.28
C ILE A 23 -25.55 -10.95 -40.98
N ILE A 24 -24.75 -10.55 -41.97
CA ILE A 24 -23.31 -10.28 -41.78
C ILE A 24 -23.12 -9.14 -40.76
N GLY A 25 -23.91 -8.07 -40.87
CA GLY A 25 -23.88 -6.95 -39.92
C GLY A 25 -24.18 -7.37 -38.48
N VAL A 26 -25.17 -8.25 -38.27
CA VAL A 26 -25.51 -8.80 -36.95
C VAL A 26 -24.38 -9.67 -36.41
N ILE A 27 -23.76 -10.52 -37.24
CA ILE A 27 -22.63 -11.36 -36.81
C ILE A 27 -21.44 -10.48 -36.38
N ILE A 28 -21.10 -9.45 -37.16
CA ILE A 28 -20.02 -8.51 -36.81
C ILE A 28 -20.34 -7.77 -35.51
N LEU A 29 -21.58 -7.32 -35.32
CA LEU A 29 -22.02 -6.65 -34.09
C LEU A 29 -21.87 -7.57 -32.87
N LEU A 30 -22.26 -8.85 -32.97
CA LEU A 30 -22.10 -9.83 -31.90
C LEU A 30 -20.62 -10.09 -31.58
N LEU A 31 -19.75 -10.16 -32.60
CA LEU A 31 -18.30 -10.29 -32.41
C LEU A 31 -17.72 -9.06 -31.70
N LEU A 32 -18.14 -7.85 -32.05
CA LEU A 32 -17.71 -6.62 -31.37
C LEU A 32 -18.19 -6.57 -29.92
N ILE A 33 -19.43 -6.98 -29.63
CA ILE A 33 -19.94 -7.06 -28.25
C ILE A 33 -19.13 -8.07 -27.45
N GLY A 34 -18.86 -9.25 -28.00
CA GLY A 34 -18.02 -10.27 -27.36
C GLY A 34 -16.61 -9.76 -27.06
N PHE A 35 -15.99 -9.05 -28.01
CA PHE A 35 -14.69 -8.43 -27.81
C PHE A 35 -14.70 -7.35 -26.72
N VAL A 36 -15.72 -6.48 -26.69
CA VAL A 36 -15.87 -5.47 -25.63
C VAL A 36 -16.07 -6.11 -24.26
N MET A 37 -16.86 -7.19 -24.15
CA MET A 37 -17.03 -7.92 -22.89
C MET A 37 -15.72 -8.56 -22.42
N MET A 38 -14.93 -9.13 -23.33
CA MET A 38 -13.61 -9.69 -23.02
C MET A 38 -12.63 -8.63 -22.51
N LEU A 39 -12.69 -7.40 -23.03
CA LEU A 39 -11.86 -6.29 -22.58
C LEU A 39 -12.29 -5.69 -21.23
N ARG A 40 -13.56 -5.81 -20.83
CA ARG A 40 -14.07 -5.19 -19.59
C ARG A 40 -13.53 -5.83 -18.31
N ASN A 41 -13.42 -7.16 -18.24
CA ASN A 41 -13.06 -7.86 -17.01
C ASN A 41 -11.68 -7.47 -16.40
N PRO A 42 -10.58 -7.38 -17.16
CA PRO A 42 -9.30 -6.96 -16.58
C PRO A 42 -9.22 -5.44 -16.31
N THR A 43 -10.09 -4.63 -16.93
CA THR A 43 -10.01 -3.17 -16.81
C THR A 43 -10.53 -2.63 -15.48
N ASP A 44 -11.43 -3.34 -14.79
CA ASP A 44 -12.06 -2.80 -13.57
C ASP A 44 -11.07 -2.62 -12.41
N ASN A 45 -10.15 -3.58 -12.22
CA ASN A 45 -9.13 -3.48 -11.17
C ASN A 45 -8.11 -2.37 -11.45
N LEU A 46 -7.65 -2.26 -12.70
CA LEU A 46 -6.73 -1.19 -13.12
C LEU A 46 -7.42 0.18 -13.04
N LEU A 47 -8.69 0.24 -13.41
CA LEU A 47 -9.49 1.46 -13.33
C LEU A 47 -9.69 1.88 -11.88
N ALA A 48 -9.99 0.95 -10.97
CA ALA A 48 -10.12 1.23 -9.54
C ALA A 48 -8.82 1.75 -8.92
N GLN A 49 -7.67 1.15 -9.27
CA GLN A 49 -6.36 1.63 -8.81
C GLN A 49 -6.06 3.04 -9.33
N ASN A 50 -6.26 3.27 -10.63
CA ASN A 50 -6.03 4.59 -11.24
C ASN A 50 -6.98 5.65 -10.67
N LYS A 51 -8.23 5.29 -10.37
CA LYS A 51 -9.22 6.17 -9.72
C LYS A 51 -8.78 6.57 -8.32
N CYS A 52 -8.34 5.60 -7.50
CA CYS A 52 -7.84 5.89 -6.15
C CYS A 52 -6.62 6.83 -6.20
N HIS A 53 -5.60 6.51 -7.01
CA HIS A 53 -4.42 7.35 -7.14
C HIS A 53 -4.77 8.76 -7.67
N ALA A 54 -5.61 8.87 -8.70
CA ALA A 54 -6.05 10.16 -9.21
C ALA A 54 -6.88 10.95 -8.19
N SER A 55 -7.72 10.28 -7.41
CA SER A 55 -8.52 10.88 -6.33
C SER A 55 -7.62 11.45 -5.23
N VAL A 56 -6.63 10.68 -4.76
CA VAL A 56 -5.61 11.11 -3.80
C VAL A 56 -4.84 12.32 -4.32
N LEU A 57 -4.32 12.27 -5.55
CA LEU A 57 -3.56 13.39 -6.13
C LEU A 57 -4.42 14.65 -6.32
N THR A 58 -5.67 14.49 -6.72
CA THR A 58 -6.62 15.61 -6.87
C THR A 58 -6.93 16.22 -5.51
N HIS A 59 -7.18 15.39 -4.50
CA HIS A 59 -7.40 15.83 -3.13
C HIS A 59 -6.19 16.60 -2.59
N ALA A 60 -4.98 16.06 -2.75
CA ALA A 60 -3.75 16.72 -2.31
C ALA A 60 -3.55 18.09 -2.99
N LYS A 61 -3.88 18.21 -4.29
CA LYS A 61 -3.86 19.50 -5.00
C LYS A 61 -4.86 20.49 -4.42
N LEU A 62 -6.09 20.05 -4.12
CA LEU A 62 -7.13 20.89 -3.50
C LEU A 62 -6.72 21.38 -2.11
N VAL A 63 -6.09 20.53 -1.31
CA VAL A 63 -5.53 20.89 0.00
C VAL A 63 -4.41 21.92 -0.14
N ASN A 64 -3.51 21.75 -1.11
CA ASN A 64 -2.40 22.68 -1.34
C ASN A 64 -2.83 24.08 -1.78
N ILE A 65 -3.95 24.22 -2.50
CA ILE A 65 -4.51 25.53 -2.90
C ILE A 65 -5.48 26.12 -1.88
N GLY A 66 -5.66 25.49 -0.71
CA GLY A 66 -6.55 25.98 0.35
C GLY A 66 -8.05 25.82 0.07
N LEU A 67 -8.45 25.14 -1.01
CA LEU A 67 -9.86 24.94 -1.35
C LEU A 67 -10.52 23.81 -0.55
N ALA A 68 -9.75 23.06 0.23
CA ALA A 68 -10.26 21.97 1.07
C ALA A 68 -10.96 22.47 2.36
N ASP A 69 -11.09 23.78 2.61
CA ASP A 69 -11.77 24.36 3.81
C ASP A 69 -13.25 24.04 3.94
N ASN A 70 -13.92 23.68 2.84
CA ASN A 70 -15.33 23.26 2.87
C ASN A 70 -15.50 21.78 2.48
N VAL A 71 -14.39 21.05 2.39
CA VAL A 71 -14.39 19.65 1.95
C VAL A 71 -13.80 18.80 3.06
N ASP A 72 -14.39 18.91 4.25
CA ASP A 72 -13.98 18.22 5.48
C ASP A 72 -13.98 16.69 5.36
N ASN A 73 -14.40 16.14 4.21
CA ASN A 73 -14.17 14.77 3.78
C ASN A 73 -14.22 14.73 2.26
N ALA A 74 -13.33 15.40 1.53
CA ALA A 74 -13.25 15.12 0.08
C ALA A 74 -12.96 13.63 -0.02
N ASN A 75 -13.95 12.91 -0.50
CA ASN A 75 -14.04 11.48 -0.33
C ASN A 75 -12.92 10.88 -1.17
N ILE A 76 -11.79 10.55 -0.53
CA ILE A 76 -10.69 9.87 -1.20
C ILE A 76 -11.27 8.52 -1.60
N GLU A 77 -11.54 8.35 -2.90
CA GLU A 77 -12.21 7.18 -3.45
C GLU A 77 -11.22 6.03 -3.61
N CYS A 78 -10.82 5.47 -2.47
CA CYS A 78 -9.93 4.32 -2.39
C CYS A 78 -10.66 3.15 -1.73
N PRO A 79 -11.51 2.43 -2.48
CA PRO A 79 -12.22 1.28 -1.93
C PRO A 79 -11.24 0.18 -1.52
N THR A 80 -11.50 -0.48 -0.40
CA THR A 80 -10.71 -1.63 0.04
C THR A 80 -10.86 -2.79 -0.95
N ARG A 81 -9.72 -3.35 -1.35
CA ARG A 81 -9.67 -4.52 -2.22
C ARG A 81 -9.64 -5.79 -1.39
N TYR A 82 -10.64 -6.65 -1.55
CA TYR A 82 -10.65 -7.98 -0.98
C TYR A 82 -10.03 -8.95 -1.98
N ILE A 83 -8.94 -9.59 -1.61
CA ILE A 83 -8.14 -10.42 -2.51
C ILE A 83 -8.00 -11.80 -1.89
N THR A 84 -8.40 -12.82 -2.64
CA THR A 84 -8.17 -14.22 -2.28
C THR A 84 -7.00 -14.75 -3.08
N LEU A 85 -5.95 -15.20 -2.39
CA LEU A 85 -4.77 -15.80 -3.01
C LEU A 85 -4.95 -17.31 -3.14
N GLU A 86 -5.06 -17.79 -4.38
CA GLU A 86 -5.25 -19.21 -4.73
C GLU A 86 -3.92 -19.97 -4.95
N GLU A 87 -2.83 -19.22 -5.08
CA GLU A 87 -1.51 -19.76 -5.38
C GLU A 87 -0.92 -20.58 -4.21
N ARG A 88 -0.17 -21.64 -4.52
CA ARG A 88 0.50 -22.48 -3.52
C ARG A 88 1.99 -22.20 -3.42
N ASP A 89 2.58 -21.68 -4.48
CA ASP A 89 3.98 -21.29 -4.48
C ASP A 89 4.22 -20.12 -3.52
N GLN A 90 5.00 -20.37 -2.47
CA GLN A 90 5.28 -19.38 -1.42
C GLN A 90 5.90 -18.10 -1.98
N LYS A 91 6.78 -18.19 -2.98
CA LYS A 91 7.44 -17.02 -3.56
C LYS A 91 6.44 -16.14 -4.31
N LYS A 92 5.54 -16.75 -5.07
CA LYS A 92 4.46 -16.02 -5.75
C LYS A 92 3.46 -15.41 -4.77
N LEU A 93 3.10 -16.12 -3.70
CA LEU A 93 2.25 -15.58 -2.63
C LEU A 93 2.90 -14.34 -1.99
N MET A 94 4.17 -14.44 -1.58
CA MET A 94 4.91 -13.30 -1.04
C MET A 94 4.98 -12.14 -2.04
N ARG A 95 5.18 -12.42 -3.33
CA ARG A 95 5.16 -11.40 -4.38
C ARG A 95 3.80 -10.70 -4.47
N GLN A 96 2.69 -11.45 -4.46
CA GLN A 96 1.34 -10.87 -4.52
C GLN A 96 1.07 -9.96 -3.31
N ILE A 97 1.46 -10.37 -2.10
CA ILE A 97 1.33 -9.55 -0.89
C ILE A 97 2.19 -8.28 -1.00
N ALA A 98 3.43 -8.41 -1.45
CA ALA A 98 4.35 -7.29 -1.64
C ALA A 98 3.86 -6.31 -2.72
N ASP A 99 3.25 -6.81 -3.80
CA ASP A 99 2.62 -5.99 -4.84
C ASP A 99 1.45 -5.18 -4.28
N GLU A 100 0.63 -5.75 -3.40
CA GLU A 100 -0.44 -5.01 -2.72
C GLU A 100 0.09 -3.92 -1.78
N MET A 101 1.21 -4.19 -1.09
CA MET A 101 1.93 -3.20 -0.30
C MET A 101 2.48 -2.05 -1.17
N TYR A 102 3.12 -2.38 -2.28
CA TYR A 102 3.61 -1.43 -3.29
C TYR A 102 2.48 -0.55 -3.83
N LEU A 103 1.37 -1.16 -4.25
CA LEU A 103 0.22 -0.46 -4.81
C LEU A 103 -0.41 0.50 -3.81
N CYS A 104 -0.56 0.08 -2.55
CA CYS A 104 -1.07 0.93 -1.49
C CYS A 104 -0.18 2.17 -1.29
N TRP A 105 1.13 1.99 -1.17
CA TRP A 105 2.07 3.10 -1.01
C TRP A 105 2.03 4.07 -2.21
N ASN A 106 2.06 3.52 -3.42
CA ASN A 106 1.99 4.31 -4.66
C ASN A 106 0.66 5.08 -4.80
N ASN A 107 -0.48 4.44 -4.49
CA ASN A 107 -1.80 5.07 -4.58
C ASN A 107 -1.90 6.32 -3.71
N PHE A 108 -1.27 6.31 -2.54
CA PHE A 108 -1.21 7.45 -1.62
C PHE A 108 -0.02 8.39 -1.87
N GLY A 109 0.54 8.37 -3.08
CA GLY A 109 1.59 9.31 -3.50
C GLY A 109 2.89 9.14 -2.73
N GLU A 110 3.20 7.91 -2.30
CA GLU A 110 4.46 7.54 -1.65
C GLU A 110 4.75 8.37 -0.37
N GLY A 111 3.69 8.84 0.30
CA GLY A 111 3.81 9.71 1.46
C GLY A 111 4.29 11.14 1.18
N LYS A 112 4.56 11.49 -0.08
CA LYS A 112 5.09 12.80 -0.49
C LYS A 112 4.02 13.86 -0.69
N VAL A 113 2.75 13.46 -0.74
CA VAL A 113 1.63 14.37 -0.97
C VAL A 113 0.98 14.78 0.35
N LYS A 114 0.64 16.07 0.46
CA LYS A 114 -0.10 16.60 1.61
C LYS A 114 -1.58 16.29 1.45
N LEU A 115 -2.07 15.33 2.23
CA LEU A 115 -3.46 14.87 2.14
C LEU A 115 -4.42 15.65 3.04
N PHE A 116 -3.95 16.27 4.12
CA PHE A 116 -4.83 16.85 5.14
C PHE A 116 -4.34 18.21 5.62
N LYS A 117 -5.22 18.95 6.31
CA LYS A 117 -4.85 20.22 6.95
C LYS A 117 -4.32 19.98 8.34
N ALA A 118 -3.70 21.00 8.92
CA ALA A 118 -3.01 20.91 10.21
C ALA A 118 -3.90 20.52 11.42
N THR A 119 -5.24 20.55 11.26
CA THR A 119 -6.25 20.22 12.27
C THR A 119 -6.60 18.73 12.32
N ASP A 120 -6.36 17.98 11.25
CA ASP A 120 -6.61 16.54 11.24
C ASP A 120 -5.50 15.84 12.04
N GLU A 121 -5.83 14.82 12.82
CA GLU A 121 -4.85 14.16 13.70
C GLU A 121 -4.33 12.84 13.11
N LYS A 122 -5.22 12.00 12.56
CA LYS A 122 -4.87 10.66 12.05
C LYS A 122 -5.83 10.15 10.98
N PHE A 123 -5.27 9.83 9.83
CA PHE A 123 -5.97 9.20 8.72
C PHE A 123 -5.47 7.77 8.50
N CYS A 124 -6.40 6.86 8.25
CA CYS A 124 -6.09 5.49 7.86
C CYS A 124 -6.94 5.08 6.66
N ALA A 125 -6.32 4.34 5.75
CA ALA A 125 -7.01 3.71 4.63
C ALA A 125 -6.63 2.23 4.58
N VAL A 126 -7.64 1.37 4.53
CA VAL A 126 -7.42 -0.07 4.28
C VAL A 126 -7.32 -0.26 2.77
N CYS A 127 -6.11 -0.43 2.25
CA CYS A 127 -5.90 -0.60 0.82
C CYS A 127 -6.39 -1.97 0.34
N SER A 128 -6.03 -3.02 1.07
CA SER A 128 -6.45 -4.37 0.75
C SER A 128 -6.58 -5.25 1.99
N VAL A 129 -7.48 -6.22 1.90
CA VAL A 129 -7.64 -7.34 2.82
C VAL A 129 -7.33 -8.60 2.04
N ILE A 130 -6.28 -9.29 2.47
CA ILE A 130 -5.72 -10.46 1.84
C ILE A 130 -6.20 -11.69 2.60
N ASP A 131 -6.86 -12.57 1.87
CA ASP A 131 -7.34 -13.87 2.30
C ASP A 131 -6.60 -14.96 1.51
N PHE A 132 -6.37 -16.12 2.11
CA PHE A 132 -5.74 -17.26 1.43
C PHE A 132 -6.78 -18.34 1.16
N GLU A 133 -6.81 -18.89 -0.05
CA GLU A 133 -7.72 -20.00 -0.36
C GLU A 133 -7.35 -21.27 0.42
N LYS A 134 -6.04 -21.51 0.60
CA LYS A 134 -5.50 -22.61 1.40
C LYS A 134 -5.11 -22.11 2.79
N LYS A 135 -5.63 -22.76 3.83
CA LYS A 135 -5.56 -22.32 5.24
C LYS A 135 -4.47 -23.03 6.07
N ASP A 136 -3.68 -23.87 5.43
CA ASP A 136 -2.72 -24.80 6.04
C ASP A 136 -1.26 -24.48 5.67
N LEU A 137 -0.99 -23.27 5.16
CA LEU A 137 0.34 -22.84 4.72
C LEU A 137 0.97 -21.89 5.74
N GLN A 138 2.23 -22.16 6.06
CA GLN A 138 3.11 -21.20 6.72
C GLN A 138 4.07 -20.62 5.68
N ILE A 139 4.20 -19.30 5.65
CA ILE A 139 5.01 -18.58 4.67
C ILE A 139 6.14 -17.86 5.42
N PRO A 140 7.30 -18.50 5.62
CA PRO A 140 8.43 -17.89 6.32
C PRO A 140 9.18 -16.89 5.44
N GLY A 141 9.96 -16.00 6.07
CA GLY A 141 10.93 -15.15 5.37
C GLY A 141 10.33 -14.01 4.54
N PHE A 142 9.09 -13.60 4.84
CA PHE A 142 8.44 -12.50 4.11
C PHE A 142 9.21 -11.18 4.24
N THR A 143 9.76 -10.88 5.42
CA THR A 143 10.61 -9.70 5.65
C THR A 143 11.83 -9.69 4.72
N SER A 144 12.56 -10.82 4.66
CA SER A 144 13.73 -10.98 3.78
C SER A 144 13.36 -10.88 2.31
N PHE A 145 12.18 -11.41 1.93
CA PHE A 145 11.65 -11.28 0.58
C PHE A 145 11.48 -9.81 0.18
N LEU A 146 10.89 -8.97 1.04
CA LEU A 146 10.71 -7.53 0.75
C LEU A 146 12.05 -6.79 0.58
N GLN A 147 13.10 -7.21 1.27
CA GLN A 147 14.44 -6.64 1.19
C GLN A 147 15.20 -7.02 -0.09
N GLN A 148 15.01 -8.25 -0.54
CA GLN A 148 15.79 -8.79 -1.67
C GLN A 148 15.08 -8.57 -3.01
N GLU A 149 13.77 -8.79 -3.03
CA GLU A 149 12.99 -8.80 -4.27
C GLU A 149 12.75 -7.37 -4.79
N LYS A 150 12.84 -7.20 -6.11
CA LYS A 150 12.68 -5.90 -6.78
C LYS A 150 11.23 -5.66 -7.20
N ILE A 151 10.80 -4.41 -7.07
CA ILE A 151 9.51 -3.93 -7.57
C ILE A 151 9.45 -4.04 -9.11
N PRO A 152 8.25 -4.11 -9.72
CA PRO A 152 8.12 -4.33 -11.17
C PRO A 152 8.56 -3.13 -12.03
N VAL A 153 8.71 -1.95 -11.44
CA VAL A 153 9.10 -0.72 -12.13
C VAL A 153 10.54 -0.31 -11.82
N LYS A 154 11.17 0.44 -12.73
CA LYS A 154 12.49 1.05 -12.48
C LYS A 154 12.28 2.49 -12.06
N ILE A 155 12.92 2.91 -10.97
CA ILE A 155 12.95 4.30 -10.53
C ILE A 155 14.31 4.86 -10.96
N GLU A 156 14.31 5.89 -11.81
CA GLU A 156 15.53 6.50 -12.36
C GLU A 156 16.47 5.47 -13.04
N GLY A 157 15.87 4.49 -13.73
CA GLY A 157 16.60 3.42 -14.41
C GLY A 157 17.16 2.33 -13.49
N LYS A 158 17.05 2.47 -12.16
CA LYS A 158 17.52 1.51 -11.16
C LYS A 158 16.39 0.59 -10.68
N ARG A 159 16.73 -0.66 -10.36
CA ARG A 159 15.82 -1.60 -9.69
C ARG A 159 15.99 -1.48 -8.18
N ILE A 160 14.92 -1.09 -7.50
CA ILE A 160 14.87 -0.95 -6.04
C ILE A 160 14.06 -2.10 -5.43
N SER A 161 14.35 -2.45 -4.17
CA SER A 161 13.58 -3.48 -3.46
C SER A 161 12.21 -2.95 -3.04
N TYR A 162 11.28 -3.84 -2.68
CA TYR A 162 10.01 -3.41 -2.08
C TYR A 162 10.24 -2.63 -0.79
N SER A 163 11.16 -3.10 0.06
CA SER A 163 11.47 -2.44 1.32
C SER A 163 12.04 -1.03 1.11
N ASP A 164 13.01 -0.85 0.21
CA ASP A 164 13.61 0.46 -0.09
C ASP A 164 12.57 1.42 -0.71
N TYR A 165 11.65 0.90 -1.52
CA TYR A 165 10.60 1.73 -2.12
C TYR A 165 9.58 2.23 -1.08
N ILE A 166 9.09 1.32 -0.22
CA ILE A 166 8.08 1.65 0.79
C ILE A 166 8.67 2.52 1.91
N THR A 167 9.96 2.34 2.22
CA THR A 167 10.67 3.17 3.20
C THR A 167 11.26 4.43 2.58
N GLY A 168 11.38 4.55 1.26
CA GLY A 168 12.05 5.72 0.66
C GLY A 168 13.51 5.93 1.10
N VAL A 169 14.10 5.00 1.87
CA VAL A 169 15.49 5.01 2.32
C VAL A 169 16.17 3.81 1.66
N GLN A 170 17.28 4.05 0.96
CA GLN A 170 18.11 2.95 0.48
C GLN A 170 18.83 2.35 1.68
N THR A 171 18.40 1.16 2.10
CA THR A 171 19.02 0.48 3.22
C THR A 171 20.36 -0.10 2.77
N SER A 172 21.46 0.31 3.43
CA SER A 172 22.73 -0.41 3.30
C SER A 172 22.57 -1.81 3.91
N PRO A 173 23.12 -2.88 3.29
CA PRO A 173 23.06 -4.24 3.84
C PRO A 173 23.54 -4.35 5.30
N GLN A 174 24.42 -3.43 5.73
CA GLN A 174 24.99 -3.41 7.08
C GLN A 174 24.00 -2.96 8.18
N VAL A 175 22.99 -2.15 7.82
CA VAL A 175 21.97 -1.70 8.78
C VAL A 175 20.97 -2.82 9.07
N ILE A 176 20.70 -3.65 8.06
CA ILE A 176 19.74 -4.75 8.11
C ILE A 176 20.16 -5.82 9.14
N ASP A 177 21.46 -6.11 9.24
CA ASP A 177 22.00 -7.14 10.14
C ASP A 177 21.95 -6.72 11.62
N GLN A 178 21.98 -5.41 11.90
CA GLN A 178 21.90 -4.86 13.25
C GLN A 178 20.46 -4.63 13.69
N THR A 179 19.57 -4.39 12.72
CA THR A 179 18.16 -4.31 12.99
C THR A 179 17.55 -5.71 13.00
N LYS A 180 17.53 -6.39 14.15
CA LYS A 180 16.57 -7.49 14.39
C LYS A 180 15.16 -6.91 14.40
N VAL A 181 14.68 -6.55 13.21
CA VAL A 181 13.26 -6.37 12.93
C VAL A 181 12.60 -7.60 13.51
N ALA A 182 11.58 -7.43 14.34
CA ALA A 182 10.76 -8.53 14.83
C ALA A 182 10.26 -9.27 13.60
N ASP A 183 10.99 -10.32 13.22
CA ASP A 183 10.76 -11.01 11.99
C ASP A 183 9.37 -11.62 12.15
N ILE A 184 8.50 -11.38 11.18
CA ILE A 184 7.29 -12.17 11.13
C ILE A 184 7.78 -13.57 10.76
N ASN A 185 8.07 -14.38 11.79
CA ASN A 185 8.72 -15.69 11.64
C ASN A 185 8.06 -16.52 10.52
N TYR A 186 6.74 -16.37 10.39
CA TYR A 186 5.97 -16.85 9.25
C TYR A 186 4.63 -16.10 9.15
N LEU A 187 4.11 -15.97 7.94
CA LEU A 187 2.69 -15.66 7.72
C LEU A 187 1.88 -16.95 7.83
N ASP A 188 0.76 -16.90 8.54
CA ASP A 188 -0.15 -18.01 8.74
C ASP A 188 -1.34 -17.85 7.80
N SER A 189 -1.45 -18.71 6.79
CA SER A 189 -2.50 -18.60 5.77
C SER A 189 -3.90 -18.89 6.31
N SER A 190 -4.02 -19.41 7.53
CA SER A 190 -5.31 -19.51 8.24
C SER A 190 -5.92 -18.15 8.56
N LEU A 191 -5.09 -17.10 8.65
CA LEU A 191 -5.48 -15.75 9.02
C LEU A 191 -5.69 -14.86 7.79
N LYS A 192 -6.52 -13.84 7.95
CA LYS A 192 -6.62 -12.72 7.00
C LYS A 192 -5.63 -11.63 7.40
N TYR A 193 -5.07 -10.96 6.41
CA TYR A 193 -4.15 -9.83 6.62
C TYR A 193 -4.68 -8.59 5.94
N ALA A 194 -4.22 -7.43 6.38
CA ALA A 194 -4.55 -6.16 5.76
C ALA A 194 -3.31 -5.33 5.51
N VAL A 195 -3.34 -4.62 4.39
CA VAL A 195 -2.40 -3.58 4.02
C VAL A 195 -3.08 -2.25 4.28
N LEU A 196 -2.53 -1.47 5.20
CA LEU A 196 -3.06 -0.17 5.59
C LEU A 196 -2.07 0.93 5.26
N PHE A 197 -2.59 2.03 4.74
CA PHE A 197 -1.88 3.30 4.70
C PHE A 197 -2.31 4.13 5.91
N THR A 198 -1.34 4.71 6.60
CA THR A 198 -1.57 5.63 7.72
C THR A 198 -0.87 6.94 7.47
N TYR A 199 -1.54 8.04 7.82
CA TYR A 199 -1.03 9.39 7.63
C TYR A 199 -1.40 10.22 8.84
N TYR A 200 -0.41 10.76 9.55
CA TYR A 200 -0.63 11.38 10.86
C TYR A 200 0.35 12.52 11.11
N LYS A 201 0.02 13.36 12.09
CA LYS A 201 0.88 14.45 12.53
C LYS A 201 1.92 14.01 13.57
N GLU A 202 3.16 14.49 13.49
CA GLU A 202 4.26 14.13 14.41
C GLU A 202 3.92 14.44 15.88
N SER A 203 3.18 15.53 16.13
CA SER A 203 2.74 15.93 17.47
C SER A 203 1.83 14.91 18.16
N TYR A 204 1.17 14.02 17.40
CA TYR A 204 0.37 12.92 17.94
C TYR A 204 1.27 11.78 18.44
N TRP A 205 2.36 11.48 17.72
CA TRP A 205 3.21 10.34 18.03
C TRP A 205 4.08 10.51 19.27
N SER A 206 4.42 11.74 19.64
CA SER A 206 5.10 12.00 20.91
C SER A 206 4.28 11.50 22.12
N LYS A 207 2.95 11.43 22.00
CA LYS A 207 2.04 10.92 23.04
C LYS A 207 1.85 9.40 22.99
N VAL A 208 1.91 8.78 21.80
CA VAL A 208 1.71 7.32 21.60
C VAL A 208 2.98 6.50 21.87
N LYS A 209 4.15 7.14 21.93
CA LYS A 209 5.48 6.52 22.09
C LYS A 209 5.66 5.64 23.35
N SER A 210 4.77 5.66 24.35
CA SER A 210 4.97 4.89 25.59
C SER A 210 4.22 3.54 25.69
N ALA A 211 3.15 3.30 24.92
CA ALA A 211 2.28 2.13 25.14
C ALA A 211 2.18 1.15 23.96
N VAL A 212 2.28 1.63 22.72
CA VAL A 212 1.98 0.79 21.52
C VAL A 212 3.25 0.24 20.85
N TRP A 213 4.41 0.83 21.14
CA TRP A 213 5.68 0.50 20.48
C TRP A 213 6.28 -0.87 20.84
N GLY A 214 5.87 -1.48 21.96
CA GLY A 214 6.38 -2.80 22.36
C GLY A 214 5.90 -3.96 21.48
N ALA A 215 4.84 -3.77 20.70
CA ALA A 215 4.19 -4.87 19.96
C ALA A 215 4.13 -4.67 18.43
N PHE A 216 4.10 -3.42 17.93
CA PHE A 216 3.84 -3.15 16.50
C PHE A 216 5.07 -2.84 15.66
N ILE A 217 6.25 -2.73 16.28
CA ILE A 217 7.41 -2.18 15.60
C ILE A 217 8.61 -3.11 15.79
N GLY A 218 8.76 -4.00 14.82
CA GLY A 218 10.07 -4.49 14.40
C GLY A 218 10.94 -3.40 13.76
N VAL A 219 10.93 -2.16 14.25
CA VAL A 219 11.98 -1.19 13.95
C VAL A 219 12.82 -1.11 15.21
N VAL A 220 14.07 -1.49 15.04
CA VAL A 220 15.09 -1.39 16.05
C VAL A 220 15.24 0.05 16.50
N THR A 221 14.67 0.33 17.67
CA THR A 221 15.24 1.30 18.59
C THR A 221 16.36 0.58 19.34
N THR A 222 17.50 0.35 18.69
CA THR A 222 18.73 0.56 19.45
C THR A 222 18.71 2.04 19.78
N ALA A 223 18.66 2.33 21.07
CA ALA A 223 18.77 3.66 21.62
C ALA A 223 20.13 4.28 21.21
N THR A 224 20.21 4.79 20.00
CA THR A 224 21.14 5.79 19.48
C THR A 224 20.91 5.87 17.96
N ILE A 225 20.33 6.96 17.50
CA ILE A 225 20.82 7.72 16.34
C ILE A 225 20.00 9.01 16.32
N PHE A 226 20.63 10.04 16.88
CA PHE A 226 20.48 11.39 16.41
C PHE A 226 20.76 11.40 14.90
N VAL A 227 19.77 11.71 14.07
CA VAL A 227 20.02 12.44 12.81
C VAL A 227 19.22 13.72 12.86
N ALA A 228 19.70 14.64 13.69
CA ALA A 228 19.52 16.06 13.49
C ALA A 228 20.82 16.73 13.95
N ALA A 229 21.50 17.39 13.00
CA ALA A 229 22.66 18.27 13.17
C ALA A 229 23.99 17.63 13.64
N GLY A 230 24.91 17.49 12.68
CA GLY A 230 26.35 17.76 12.86
C GLY A 230 27.11 16.98 13.93
N PHE A 231 27.66 15.83 13.56
CA PHE A 231 28.86 15.32 14.23
C PHE A 231 30.12 15.80 13.50
N ILE A 232 30.62 16.95 13.95
CA ILE A 232 32.06 17.23 13.92
C ILE A 232 32.68 16.23 14.89
N ILE A 233 33.46 15.29 14.37
CA ILE A 233 34.37 14.48 15.20
C ILE A 233 35.47 15.42 15.69
N GLY A 234 35.23 16.02 16.85
CA GLY A 234 36.25 16.69 17.64
C GLY A 234 37.11 15.63 18.33
N VAL A 235 38.18 15.19 17.67
CA VAL A 235 39.30 14.54 18.35
C VAL A 235 40.08 15.64 19.09
N THR A 236 39.61 16.04 20.27
CA THR A 236 40.47 16.72 21.24
C THR A 236 40.99 15.68 22.20
N GLY A 237 42.24 15.30 22.00
CA GLY A 237 42.98 14.41 22.89
C GLY A 237 43.12 14.99 24.30
N GLY A 238 43.19 14.09 25.28
CA GLY A 238 43.52 14.46 26.65
C GLY A 238 43.02 13.48 27.69
N ALA A 239 43.74 12.38 27.85
CA ALA A 239 43.91 11.60 29.08
C ALA A 239 42.67 11.16 29.90
N GLY A 240 42.37 9.85 29.81
CA GLY A 240 42.11 9.03 31.00
C GLY A 240 40.66 8.69 31.30
N THR A 241 40.21 7.50 30.89
CA THR A 241 39.58 6.47 31.76
C THR A 241 39.26 5.20 30.96
N PRO A 242 39.30 4.01 31.58
CA PRO A 242 39.22 2.73 30.87
C PRO A 242 37.79 2.15 30.77
N ILE A 243 37.52 1.51 29.62
CA ILE A 243 36.77 0.26 29.39
C ILE A 243 35.32 0.16 29.94
N VAL A 244 34.37 -0.11 29.04
CA VAL A 244 33.33 -1.11 29.31
C VAL A 244 33.27 -2.09 28.14
N ALA A 245 33.69 -3.32 28.41
CA ALA A 245 33.47 -4.49 27.58
C ALA A 245 32.04 -4.99 27.79
N ILE A 246 31.26 -5.12 26.71
CA ILE A 246 29.95 -5.77 26.77
C ILE A 246 30.18 -7.28 26.62
N VAL A 247 30.03 -8.00 27.73
CA VAL A 247 30.06 -9.46 27.79
C VAL A 247 28.73 -10.01 27.27
N LEU A 248 28.80 -10.81 26.21
CA LEU A 248 27.69 -11.62 25.70
C LEU A 248 27.58 -12.89 26.56
N SER A 249 26.47 -13.06 27.29
CA SER A 249 26.10 -14.34 27.91
C SER A 249 24.78 -14.84 27.34
N ASN A 250 24.84 -15.98 26.66
CA ASN A 250 23.69 -16.79 26.26
C ASN A 250 23.01 -17.38 27.52
N ALA A 251 21.73 -17.10 27.72
CA ALA A 251 20.90 -17.86 28.64
C ALA A 251 19.49 -18.01 28.06
N ALA A 252 19.08 -19.27 27.93
CA ALA A 252 17.77 -19.71 27.49
C ALA A 252 16.66 -19.16 28.40
N TYR A 253 15.57 -18.69 27.79
CA TYR A 253 14.28 -18.56 28.43
C TYR A 253 13.26 -19.39 27.65
N ILE A 254 13.01 -20.60 28.15
CA ILE A 254 11.79 -21.36 27.95
C ILE A 254 10.82 -20.84 29.03
N GLY A 255 9.71 -20.23 28.64
CA GLY A 255 8.71 -19.74 29.58
C GLY A 255 7.50 -19.19 28.85
N GLY A 256 6.41 -19.93 28.88
CA GLY A 256 5.19 -19.60 28.16
C GLY A 256 4.55 -18.29 28.63
N THR A 257 4.26 -17.43 27.67
CA THR A 257 3.15 -16.49 27.75
C THR A 257 2.28 -16.70 26.52
N ALA A 258 1.13 -17.32 26.73
CA ALA A 258 0.01 -17.30 25.78
C ALA A 258 -0.65 -15.92 25.82
N ALA A 259 0.11 -14.89 25.46
CA ALA A 259 -0.39 -13.56 25.14
C ALA A 259 -0.22 -13.45 23.63
N GLY A 260 -1.34 -13.41 22.89
CA GLY A 260 -1.35 -13.27 21.44
C GLY A 260 -0.64 -11.99 21.04
N ALA A 261 0.66 -12.09 20.74
CA ALA A 261 1.40 -11.02 20.11
C ALA A 261 0.78 -10.82 18.72
N ALA A 262 0.10 -9.70 18.56
CA ALA A 262 -0.22 -9.15 17.25
C ALA A 262 1.11 -8.75 16.60
N VAL A 263 1.74 -9.70 15.91
CA VAL A 263 2.94 -9.45 15.13
C VAL A 263 2.50 -8.73 13.85
N GLY A 264 2.46 -7.39 13.92
CA GLY A 264 2.38 -6.53 12.74
C GLY A 264 3.79 -6.06 12.39
N ALA A 265 4.30 -6.40 11.20
CA ALA A 265 5.50 -5.73 10.71
C ALA A 265 5.09 -4.39 10.12
N GLY A 266 5.18 -3.33 10.92
CA GLY A 266 5.18 -1.97 10.43
C GLY A 266 6.54 -1.65 9.81
N VAL A 267 6.70 -1.84 8.50
CA VAL A 267 7.82 -1.27 7.75
C VAL A 267 7.33 0.03 7.13
N GLY A 268 7.57 1.14 7.81
CA GLY A 268 7.26 2.47 7.31
C GLY A 268 8.38 3.41 7.70
N ALA A 269 8.99 4.06 6.71
CA ALA A 269 9.85 5.18 7.01
C ALA A 269 9.02 6.45 7.12
N SER A 270 9.42 7.30 8.04
CA SER A 270 9.18 8.73 7.90
C SER A 270 10.08 9.24 6.77
N ALA A 271 9.51 9.56 5.61
CA ALA A 271 10.20 10.33 4.58
C ALA A 271 10.38 11.78 5.08
N SER A 272 11.36 11.99 5.96
CA SER A 272 11.73 13.30 6.53
C SER A 272 13.06 13.84 6.01
N ASP A 273 13.72 13.10 5.12
CA ASP A 273 15.08 13.46 4.70
C ASP A 273 15.05 14.61 3.67
N GLY A 274 15.29 15.81 4.21
CA GLY A 274 16.32 16.71 3.69
C GLY A 274 16.08 17.38 2.34
N GLU A 275 15.70 18.66 2.42
CA GLU A 275 16.08 19.73 1.48
C GLU A 275 15.23 20.06 0.24
N ALA A 276 14.10 19.41 -0.06
CA ALA A 276 13.31 19.84 -1.23
C ALA A 276 11.93 20.48 -0.97
N LEU A 277 11.24 20.28 0.16
CA LEU A 277 9.91 20.89 0.41
C LEU A 277 9.65 21.14 1.91
N SER A 278 10.48 21.95 2.56
CA SER A 278 10.40 22.30 4.00
C SER A 278 9.41 23.43 4.34
N HIS A 279 8.25 23.47 3.69
CA HIS A 279 7.14 24.35 4.10
C HIS A 279 5.91 23.51 4.47
N GLY A 280 5.96 22.80 5.60
CA GLY A 280 4.79 22.17 6.23
C GLY A 280 4.95 20.75 6.79
N ALA A 281 6.18 20.32 7.11
CA ALA A 281 6.61 18.94 7.39
C ALA A 281 6.14 18.32 8.72
N ASP A 282 4.91 18.56 9.17
CA ASP A 282 4.39 17.94 10.40
C ASP A 282 3.82 16.52 10.15
N TRP A 283 3.73 16.07 8.90
CA TRP A 283 3.01 14.86 8.52
C TRP A 283 3.95 13.70 8.19
N GLN A 284 3.60 12.51 8.66
CA GLN A 284 4.29 11.27 8.34
C GLN A 284 3.31 10.25 7.76
N ALA A 285 3.75 9.60 6.69
CA ALA A 285 3.05 8.50 6.05
C ALA A 285 3.72 7.18 6.44
N ARG A 286 2.93 6.12 6.68
CA ARG A 286 3.45 4.77 6.88
C ARG A 286 2.55 3.72 6.26
N LEU A 287 3.17 2.64 5.83
CA LEU A 287 2.49 1.42 5.45
C LEU A 287 2.52 0.43 6.62
N ILE A 288 1.38 -0.21 6.90
CA ILE A 288 1.24 -1.22 7.93
C ILE A 288 0.72 -2.50 7.29
N PHE A 289 1.41 -3.61 7.54
CA PHE A 289 0.94 -4.95 7.20
C PHE A 289 0.66 -5.72 8.49
N THR A 290 -0.60 -6.06 8.73
CA THR A 290 -1.04 -6.66 10.00
C THR A 290 -2.18 -7.66 9.79
N LYS A 291 -2.54 -8.42 10.82
CA LYS A 291 -3.71 -9.31 10.80
C LYS A 291 -4.99 -8.48 10.70
N TRP A 292 -5.93 -8.95 9.89
CA TRP A 292 -7.27 -8.35 9.78
C TRP A 292 -8.15 -8.86 10.92
N GLN A 293 -7.87 -8.37 12.12
CA GLN A 293 -8.67 -8.62 13.34
C GLN A 293 -9.15 -7.29 13.89
N GLY A 294 -10.41 -7.24 14.35
CA GLY A 294 -11.03 -6.00 14.84
C GLY A 294 -10.20 -5.30 15.93
N GLU A 295 -9.60 -6.07 16.83
CA GLU A 295 -8.73 -5.55 17.90
C GLU A 295 -7.46 -4.88 17.35
N ASP A 296 -6.81 -5.46 16.35
CA ASP A 296 -5.55 -4.94 15.80
C ASP A 296 -5.77 -3.67 14.98
N ILE A 297 -6.91 -3.58 14.29
CA ILE A 297 -7.32 -2.38 13.55
C ILE A 297 -7.78 -1.30 14.53
N ALA A 298 -8.50 -1.66 15.60
CA ALA A 298 -8.97 -0.71 16.62
C ALA A 298 -7.79 -0.04 17.36
N LYS A 299 -6.69 -0.76 17.60
CA LYS A 299 -5.45 -0.21 18.17
C LYS A 299 -4.81 0.89 17.32
N LEU A 300 -5.19 1.00 16.04
CA LEU A 300 -4.71 2.07 15.17
C LEU A 300 -5.44 3.40 15.44
N GLU A 301 -6.46 3.47 16.30
CA GLU A 301 -7.08 4.75 16.74
C GLU A 301 -7.37 5.74 15.59
N CYS A 302 -7.79 5.25 14.43
CA CYS A 302 -7.96 6.08 13.24
C CYS A 302 -9.20 6.99 13.37
N ASN A 303 -9.04 8.30 13.25
CA ASN A 303 -10.16 9.25 13.30
C ASN A 303 -11.10 9.03 12.10
N SER A 304 -10.53 8.68 10.95
CA SER A 304 -11.24 8.28 9.75
C SER A 304 -10.62 7.01 9.20
N LEU A 305 -11.45 5.98 9.02
CA LEU A 305 -11.07 4.72 8.38
C LEU A 305 -11.78 4.63 7.04
N GLN A 306 -11.06 5.02 5.97
CA GLN A 306 -11.54 4.89 4.60
C GLN A 306 -11.41 3.45 4.13
N GLY A 307 -12.43 2.98 3.41
CA GLY A 307 -12.47 1.60 2.89
C GLY A 307 -13.38 0.64 3.66
N LYS A 308 -14.34 1.11 4.47
CA LYS A 308 -15.40 0.22 4.99
C LYS A 308 -16.24 -0.31 3.81
N GLY A 309 -15.88 -1.49 3.31
CA GLY A 309 -16.86 -2.39 2.69
C GLY A 309 -17.98 -2.64 3.71
N GLU A 310 -19.20 -2.85 3.23
CA GLU A 310 -20.43 -2.93 4.05
C GLU A 310 -20.48 -4.07 5.10
N GLY A 311 -19.37 -4.79 5.32
CA GLY A 311 -19.22 -5.77 6.39
C GLY A 311 -18.87 -5.09 7.72
N LYS A 312 -19.78 -5.13 8.67
CA LYS A 312 -19.50 -4.79 10.07
C LYS A 312 -18.35 -5.68 10.59
N TYR A 313 -17.49 -5.08 11.43
CA TYR A 313 -16.50 -5.80 12.21
C TYR A 313 -17.24 -6.57 13.31
N ASP A 314 -17.76 -7.74 12.98
CA ASP A 314 -18.33 -8.68 13.95
C ASP A 314 -17.26 -9.67 14.42
#